data_AF-A0A4Y2RNK2-F1
#
_entry.id   AF-A0A4Y2RNK2-F1
#
_cell.length_a   1.000
_cell.length_b   1.000
_cell.length_c   1.000
_cell.angle_alpha   90.00
_cell.angle_beta   90.00
_cell.angle_gamma   90.00
#
_symmetry.space_group_name_H-M   'P 1'
#
loop_
_entity.id
_entity.type
_entity.pdbx_description
1 polymer ?
#
loop_
_entity_poly.entity_id
_entity_poly.type
_entity_poly.pdbx_seq_one_letter_code
_entity_poly.pdbx_strand_id
1 'polypeptide(L)'
;MTRQLLRRARKRLKRSSLISEGRIKAAKDVERFNIPMKLMDEVLTLYGGCPLLNCTKHPNTKNYDTHSEVDASSCTDMDTSSIVDDQEQASRRRK
;
A
#
# COMPACT_ATOMS: atom_id res chain seq x y z
N MET A 1 6.44 2.88 8.09
CA MET A 1 6.64 3.76 6.91
C MET A 1 6.69 2.99 5.58
N THR A 2 7.52 1.94 5.46
CA THR A 2 7.75 1.18 4.21
C THR A 2 6.49 0.54 3.58
N ARG A 3 5.59 -0.05 4.38
CA ARG A 3 4.29 -0.57 3.89
C ARG A 3 3.45 0.49 3.16
N GLN A 4 3.41 1.71 3.70
CA GLN A 4 2.65 2.81 3.10
C GLN A 4 3.28 3.28 1.79
N LEU A 5 4.61 3.36 1.74
CA LEU A 5 5.36 3.72 0.53
C LEU A 5 5.17 2.68 -0.58
N LEU A 6 5.24 1.38 -0.25
CA LEU A 6 4.96 0.30 -1.19
C LEU A 6 3.53 0.36 -1.74
N ARG A 7 2.52 0.60 -0.87
CA ARG A 7 1.13 0.79 -1.31
C ARG A 7 0.99 1.96 -2.29
N ARG A 8 1.63 3.09 -2.00
CA ARG A 8 1.63 4.27 -2.88
C ARG A 8 2.34 3.98 -4.21
N ALA A 9 3.49 3.32 -4.19
CA ALA A 9 4.23 2.95 -5.39
C ALA A 9 3.42 2.00 -6.30
N ARG A 10 2.78 0.97 -5.73
CA ARG A 10 1.87 0.08 -6.47
C ARG A 10 0.67 0.83 -7.05
N LYS A 11 0.10 1.79 -6.31
CA LYS A 11 -1.01 2.63 -6.80
C LYS A 11 -0.57 3.50 -7.98
N ARG A 12 0.63 4.08 -7.95
CA ARG A 12 1.23 4.82 -9.07
C ARG A 12 1.45 3.91 -10.29
N LEU A 13 2.07 2.75 -10.07
CA LEU A 13 2.35 1.76 -11.12
C LEU A 13 1.09 1.33 -11.87
N LYS A 14 -0.01 1.08 -11.16
CA LYS A 14 -1.29 0.70 -11.75
C LYS A 14 -1.93 1.82 -12.58
N ARG A 15 -1.71 3.08 -12.22
CA ARG A 15 -2.31 4.26 -12.88
C ARG A 15 -1.47 4.79 -14.05
N SER A 16 -0.17 4.53 -14.04
CA SER A 16 0.76 5.02 -15.07
C SER A 16 0.66 4.24 -16.37
N SER A 17 0.71 4.95 -17.52
CA SER A 17 0.75 4.33 -18.84
C SER A 17 1.98 3.44 -19.01
N LEU A 18 1.86 2.38 -19.83
CA LEU A 18 2.84 1.30 -19.96
C LEU A 18 4.26 1.78 -20.28
N ILE A 19 4.40 2.88 -21.01
CA ILE A 19 5.67 3.40 -21.53
C ILE A 19 6.14 4.66 -20.80
N SER A 20 5.43 5.13 -19.78
CA SER A 20 5.83 6.35 -19.07
C SER A 20 7.05 6.12 -18.18
N GLU A 21 7.95 7.10 -18.12
CA GLU A 21 9.04 7.14 -17.14
C GLU A 21 8.52 7.03 -15.70
N GLY A 22 7.34 7.61 -15.45
CA GLY A 22 6.62 7.47 -14.18
C GLY A 22 6.32 6.02 -13.82
N ARG A 23 5.99 5.17 -14.80
CA ARG A 23 5.78 3.72 -14.59
C ARG A 23 7.09 3.02 -14.27
N ILE A 24 8.15 3.31 -15.02
CA ILE A 24 9.48 2.73 -14.81
C ILE A 24 9.97 3.04 -13.40
N LYS A 25 9.83 4.30 -12.97
CA LYS A 25 10.17 4.73 -11.60
C LYS A 25 9.30 4.02 -10.55
N ALA A 26 7.99 3.95 -10.77
CA ALA A 26 7.08 3.29 -9.84
C ALA A 26 7.37 1.78 -9.71
N ALA A 27 7.77 1.10 -10.79
CA ALA A 27 8.19 -0.29 -10.76
C ALA A 27 9.47 -0.48 -9.92
N LYS A 28 10.49 0.36 -10.15
CA LYS A 28 11.73 0.35 -9.34
C LYS A 28 11.46 0.62 -7.86
N ASP A 29 10.56 1.57 -7.55
CA ASP A 29 10.13 1.84 -6.17
C ASP A 29 9.49 0.60 -5.53
N VAL A 30 8.60 -0.10 -6.26
CA VAL A 30 7.95 -1.32 -5.75
C VAL A 30 8.98 -2.40 -5.42
N GLU A 31 9.93 -2.63 -6.31
CA GLU A 31 11.00 -3.61 -6.10
C GLU A 31 11.87 -3.24 -4.90
N ARG A 32 12.30 -1.98 -4.82
CA ARG A 32 13.10 -1.44 -3.70
C ARG A 32 12.41 -1.64 -2.35
N PHE A 33 11.09 -1.49 -2.29
CA PHE A 33 10.34 -1.65 -1.04
C PHE A 33 9.95 -3.10 -0.73
N ASN A 34 9.94 -4.00 -1.72
CA ASN A 34 9.60 -5.41 -1.49
C ASN A 34 10.66 -6.12 -0.63
N ILE A 35 11.95 -5.84 -0.83
CA ILE A 35 13.06 -6.48 -0.07
C ILE A 35 12.94 -6.22 1.44
N PRO A 36 12.92 -4.95 1.93
CA PRO A 36 12.80 -4.69 3.37
C PRO A 36 11.46 -5.17 3.94
N MET A 37 10.42 -5.26 3.11
CA MET A 37 9.13 -5.84 3.52
C MET A 37 9.23 -7.33 3.78
N LYS A 38 9.89 -8.07 2.89
CA LYS A 38 10.12 -9.51 3.05
C LYS A 38 10.91 -9.79 4.32
N LEU A 39 11.98 -9.04 4.59
CA LEU A 39 12.76 -9.17 5.82
C LEU A 39 11.93 -8.91 7.08
N MET A 40 11.08 -7.89 7.07
CA MET A 40 10.17 -7.62 8.19
C MET A 40 9.17 -8.76 8.39
N ASP A 41 8.61 -9.31 7.31
CA ASP A 41 7.68 -10.42 7.39
C ASP A 41 8.37 -11.72 7.86
N GLU A 42 9.63 -11.95 7.47
CA GLU A 42 10.48 -13.04 7.99
C GLU A 42 10.73 -12.88 9.50
N VAL A 43 11.10 -11.68 9.97
CA VAL A 43 11.26 -11.40 11.40
C VAL A 43 9.95 -11.61 12.16
N LEU A 44 8.82 -11.11 11.64
CA LEU A 44 7.51 -11.32 12.27
C LEU A 44 7.13 -12.81 12.30
N THR A 45 7.54 -13.59 11.30
CA THR A 45 7.29 -15.04 11.26
C THR A 45 8.16 -15.77 12.27
N LEU A 46 9.45 -15.40 12.38
CA LEU A 46 10.40 -16.03 13.28
C LEU A 46 10.09 -15.77 14.76
N TYR A 47 9.73 -14.53 15.10
CA TYR A 47 9.48 -14.12 16.47
C TYR A 47 7.99 -14.19 16.86
N GLY A 48 7.09 -14.43 15.90
CA GLY A 48 5.65 -14.35 16.11
C GLY A 48 5.16 -12.91 16.31
N GLY A 49 3.83 -12.76 16.37
CA GLY A 49 3.20 -11.49 16.71
C GLY A 49 3.66 -11.01 18.08
N CYS A 50 4.27 -9.82 18.10
CA CYS A 50 4.85 -9.13 19.25
C CYS A 50 6.08 -9.82 19.88
N PRO A 51 7.29 -9.21 19.78
CA PRO A 51 8.51 -9.74 20.40
C PRO A 51 8.52 -9.62 21.93
N LEU A 52 7.51 -8.97 22.52
CA LEU A 52 7.32 -8.96 23.97
C LEU A 52 6.72 -10.30 24.38
N LEU A 53 7.49 -11.09 25.12
CA LEU A 53 7.13 -12.39 25.72
C LEU A 53 5.87 -12.38 26.61
N ASN A 54 5.14 -11.26 26.72
CA ASN A 54 3.92 -11.08 27.52
C ASN A 54 2.89 -10.17 26.83
N CYS A 55 2.79 -10.19 25.50
CA CYS A 55 1.75 -9.40 24.82
C CYS A 55 0.36 -10.03 25.00
N THR A 56 -0.40 -9.58 26.00
CA THR A 56 -1.80 -9.98 26.24
C THR A 56 -2.75 -9.63 25.09
N LYS A 57 -2.34 -8.77 24.14
CA LYS A 57 -3.14 -8.38 22.96
C LYS A 57 -3.03 -9.37 21.79
N HIS A 58 -2.08 -10.30 21.84
CA HIS A 58 -1.91 -11.33 20.82
C HIS A 58 -1.82 -12.69 21.52
N PRO A 59 -2.96 -13.24 21.99
CA PRO A 59 -2.97 -14.63 22.41
C PRO A 59 -2.42 -15.46 21.25
N ASN A 60 -1.45 -16.32 21.56
CA ASN A 60 -0.80 -17.19 20.58
C ASN A 60 -1.89 -18.06 19.93
N THR A 61 -2.38 -17.66 18.74
CA THR A 61 -3.41 -18.39 17.99
C THR A 61 -2.77 -19.61 17.33
N LYS A 62 -2.24 -20.51 18.15
CA LYS A 62 -2.03 -21.91 17.82
C LYS A 62 -3.03 -22.70 18.64
N ASN A 63 -4.32 -22.41 18.48
CA ASN A 63 -5.34 -23.41 18.77
C ASN A 63 -6.60 -23.13 17.96
N TYR A 64 -6.89 -24.14 17.13
CA TYR A 64 -8.18 -24.63 16.68
C TYR A 64 -9.43 -23.78 17.01
N ASP A 65 -10.12 -23.43 15.92
CA ASP A 65 -11.58 -23.49 15.81
C ASP A 65 -12.40 -22.59 16.76
N THR A 66 -12.68 -21.37 16.31
CA THR A 66 -13.92 -20.69 16.69
C THR A 66 -14.31 -19.70 15.58
N HIS A 67 -15.41 -20.02 14.92
CA HIS A 67 -16.17 -19.09 14.10
C HIS A 67 -16.41 -17.77 14.86
N SER A 68 -15.85 -16.66 14.39
CA SER A 68 -16.43 -15.35 14.66
C SER A 68 -16.56 -14.58 13.35
N GLU A 69 -17.70 -14.77 12.72
CA GLU A 69 -18.25 -13.88 11.71
C GLU A 69 -18.43 -12.51 12.39
N VAL A 70 -17.48 -11.60 12.19
CA VAL A 70 -17.62 -10.21 12.64
C VAL A 70 -18.01 -9.39 11.43
N ASP A 71 -19.26 -8.99 11.48
CA ASP A 71 -20.04 -8.19 10.56
C ASP A 71 -19.21 -7.09 9.85
N ALA A 72 -19.16 -7.18 8.52
CA ALA A 72 -18.53 -6.18 7.67
C ALA A 72 -19.42 -4.95 7.61
N SER A 73 -19.28 -4.04 8.59
CA SER A 73 -20.03 -2.80 8.61
C SER A 73 -19.74 -1.97 7.35
N SER A 74 -20.84 -1.70 6.66
CA SER A 74 -20.99 -1.14 5.31
C SER A 74 -20.27 0.20 5.06
N CYS A 75 -19.88 0.37 3.80
CA CYS A 75 -19.36 1.61 3.20
C CYS A 75 -20.31 2.79 3.40
N THR A 76 -19.74 3.94 3.78
CA THR A 76 -20.23 5.21 3.26
C THR A 76 -19.20 5.76 2.29
N ASP A 77 -19.64 5.80 1.03
CA ASP A 77 -19.10 6.56 -0.08
C ASP A 77 -18.70 7.98 0.37
N MET A 78 -17.49 8.42 0.03
CA MET A 78 -17.10 9.81 0.24
C MET A 78 -16.90 10.40 -1.15
N ASP A 79 -17.96 11.09 -1.59
CA ASP A 79 -18.10 11.70 -2.90
C ASP A 79 -16.84 12.43 -3.35
N THR A 80 -16.39 12.05 -4.55
CA THR A 80 -15.34 12.72 -5.30
C THR A 80 -15.92 13.95 -6.00
N SER A 81 -15.81 15.12 -5.38
CA SER A 81 -15.96 16.40 -6.09
C SER A 81 -14.71 17.25 -5.93
N SER A 82 -13.81 17.18 -6.92
CA SER A 82 -13.28 18.37 -7.59
C SER A 82 -12.28 17.91 -8.66
N ILE A 83 -12.79 17.90 -9.89
CA ILE A 83 -11.98 17.94 -11.10
C ILE A 83 -11.71 19.42 -11.35
N VAL A 84 -10.51 19.89 -11.02
CA VAL A 84 -9.94 21.06 -11.69
C VAL A 84 -8.94 20.48 -12.68
N ASP A 85 -9.47 20.29 -13.89
CA ASP A 85 -8.72 20.20 -15.12
C ASP A 85 -8.15 21.60 -15.39
N ASP A 86 -6.85 21.77 -15.25
CA ASP A 86 -6.15 22.98 -15.70
C ASP A 86 -5.26 22.56 -16.88
N GLN A 87 -5.94 22.24 -17.98
CA GLN A 87 -5.34 22.17 -19.32
C GLN A 87 -5.64 23.48 -20.03
N GLU A 88 -4.87 24.55 -19.74
CA GLU A 88 -4.81 25.70 -20.64
C GLU A 88 -3.56 25.62 -21.54
N GLN A 89 -3.86 25.13 -22.74
CA GLN A 89 -3.27 25.34 -24.05
C GLN A 89 -2.10 26.33 -24.21
N ALA A 90 -1.07 25.81 -24.87
CA ALA A 90 -0.30 26.43 -25.94
C ALA A 90 -0.58 27.91 -26.30
N SER A 91 0.37 28.78 -25.94
CA SER A 91 0.85 29.91 -26.77
C SER A 91 2.23 30.30 -26.19
N ARG A 92 3.35 30.55 -26.89
CA ARG A 92 3.60 31.16 -28.21
C ARG A 92 4.99 30.74 -28.74
N ARG A 93 5.01 30.34 -30.01
CA ARG A 93 5.92 30.78 -31.11
C ARG A 93 7.33 31.31 -30.78
N ARG A 94 8.32 30.67 -31.41
CA ARG A 94 9.46 31.23 -32.19
C ARG A 94 9.96 32.64 -31.81
N LYS A 95 11.23 32.71 -31.38
CA LYS A 95 12.29 33.40 -32.15
C LYS A 95 13.65 32.88 -31.73
#